data_AF-A0A924Z3E4-F1
#
_entry.id   AF-A0A924Z3E4-F1
#
_cell.length_a   1.000
_cell.length_b   1.000
_cell.length_c   1.000
_cell.angle_alpha   90.00
_cell.angle_beta   90.00
_cell.angle_gamma   90.00
#
_symmetry.space_group_name_H-M   'P 1'
#
loop_
_entity.id
_entity.type
_entity.pdbx_description
1 polymer ?
#
loop_
_entity_poly.entity_id
_entity_poly.type
_entity_poly.pdbx_seq_one_letter_code
_entity_poly.pdbx_strand_id
1 'polypeptide(L)'
;RLLIRKTAWQMDGMEHKEIERTISDKVSMCNYWANRLVCEAADRAMQVHGGIGYSRHKPFEHIYRHHRRYRITEGSEEIQMRKVAGHLFGYMGPNKF
;
A
#
# COMPACT_ATOMS: atom_id res chain seq x y z
N ARG A 1 -5.17 8.99 -0.57
CA ARG A 1 -4.24 10.11 -0.84
C ARG A 1 -3.79 10.84 0.43
N LEU A 2 -4.69 11.23 1.34
CA LEU A 2 -4.32 11.97 2.56
C LEU A 2 -3.41 11.18 3.51
N LEU A 3 -3.69 9.87 3.72
CA LEU A 3 -2.85 8.98 4.52
C LEU A 3 -1.38 9.01 4.06
N ILE A 4 -1.13 8.77 2.77
CA ILE A 4 0.22 8.75 2.18
C ILE A 4 0.93 10.09 2.38
N ARG A 5 0.26 11.21 2.11
CA ARG A 5 0.83 12.55 2.28
C ARG A 5 1.20 12.85 3.72
N LYS A 6 0.31 12.49 4.66
CA LYS A 6 0.56 12.67 6.10
C LYS A 6 1.75 11.82 6.55
N THR A 7 1.82 10.55 6.13
CA THR A 7 2.92 9.66 6.48
C THR A 7 4.24 10.15 5.89
N ALA A 8 4.26 10.59 4.64
CA ALA A 8 5.45 11.18 4.02
C ALA A 8 5.94 12.42 4.78
N TRP A 9 5.05 13.35 5.08
CA TRP A 9 5.38 14.54 5.87
C TRP A 9 5.92 14.20 7.28
N GLN A 10 5.41 13.13 7.91
CA GLN A 10 5.97 12.65 9.18
C GLN A 10 7.37 12.06 9.01
N MET A 11 7.62 11.31 7.94
CA MET A 11 8.93 10.74 7.63
C MET A 11 9.98 11.81 7.36
N ASP A 12 9.62 12.91 6.70
CA ASP A 12 10.53 14.01 6.39
C ASP A 12 11.12 14.68 7.65
N GLY A 13 10.44 14.56 8.79
CA GLY A 13 10.85 15.14 10.08
C GLY A 13 11.59 14.18 11.01
N MET A 14 11.96 12.97 10.57
CA MET A 14 12.51 11.91 11.42
C MET A 14 13.80 11.33 10.84
N GLU A 15 14.71 10.83 11.68
CA GLU A 15 15.83 10.04 11.18
C GLU A 15 15.34 8.69 10.63
N HIS A 16 16.03 8.13 9.64
CA HIS A 16 15.64 6.87 9.02
C HIS A 16 15.43 5.73 10.04
N LYS A 17 16.29 5.63 11.06
CA LYS A 17 16.17 4.64 12.14
C LYS A 17 14.92 4.84 12.99
N GLU A 18 14.54 6.09 13.22
CA GLU A 18 13.35 6.42 14.00
C GLU A 18 12.06 6.06 13.24
N ILE A 19 12.04 6.23 11.92
CA ILE A 19 10.91 5.87 11.06
C ILE A 19 10.55 4.39 11.23
N GLU A 20 11.54 3.51 11.12
CA GLU A 20 11.34 2.06 11.25
C GLU A 20 10.76 1.68 12.61
N ARG A 21 11.18 2.39 13.65
CA ARG A 21 10.83 2.07 15.03
C ARG A 21 9.48 2.65 15.45
N THR A 22 9.11 3.83 14.95
CA THR A 22 7.99 4.62 15.50
C THR A 22 6.74 4.66 14.62
N ILE A 23 6.90 4.71 13.30
CA ILE A 23 5.78 4.95 12.35
C ILE A 23 5.70 3.89 11.24
N SER A 24 6.34 2.75 11.44
CA SER A 24 6.43 1.72 10.41
C SER A 24 5.11 0.99 10.15
N ASP A 25 4.18 1.03 11.11
CA ASP A 25 2.77 0.67 10.91
C ASP A 25 2.09 1.57 9.87
N LYS A 26 2.30 2.89 9.93
CA LYS A 26 1.71 3.84 8.96
C LYS A 26 2.27 3.64 7.57
N VAL A 27 3.56 3.32 7.45
CA VAL A 27 4.19 2.96 6.17
C VAL A 27 3.55 1.69 5.60
N SER A 28 3.32 0.68 6.44
CA SER A 28 2.60 -0.54 6.06
C SER A 28 1.15 -0.27 5.63
N MET A 29 0.42 0.60 6.34
CA MET A 29 -0.92 1.03 5.94
C MET A 29 -0.92 1.71 4.57
N CYS A 30 0.06 2.57 4.30
CA CYS A 30 0.21 3.24 3.01
C CYS A 30 0.44 2.24 1.88
N ASN A 31 1.36 1.28 2.05
CA ASN A 31 1.67 0.26 1.06
C ASN A 31 0.43 -0.61 0.77
N TYR A 32 -0.19 -1.15 1.82
CA TYR A 32 -1.40 -1.96 1.71
C TYR A 32 -2.51 -1.22 0.95
N TRP A 33 -2.83 0.00 1.38
CA TRP A 33 -3.93 0.76 0.81
C TRP A 33 -3.66 1.21 -0.64
N ALA A 34 -2.45 1.68 -0.93
CA ALA A 34 -2.10 2.18 -2.26
C ALA A 34 -2.17 1.07 -3.32
N ASN A 35 -1.61 -0.09 -3.01
CA ASN A 35 -1.56 -1.24 -3.92
C ASN A 35 -2.95 -1.81 -4.21
N ARG A 36 -3.83 -1.83 -3.19
CA ARG A 36 -5.20 -2.28 -3.36
C ARG A 36 -6.02 -1.27 -4.17
N LEU A 37 -5.92 0.01 -3.84
CA LEU A 37 -6.65 1.10 -4.52
C LEU A 37 -6.36 1.13 -6.04
N VAL A 38 -5.10 1.01 -6.44
CA VAL A 38 -4.74 1.05 -7.87
C VAL A 38 -5.26 -0.18 -8.63
N CYS A 39 -5.25 -1.36 -7.99
CA CYS A 39 -5.80 -2.58 -8.59
C CYS A 39 -7.32 -2.45 -8.76
N GLU A 40 -8.03 -2.01 -7.71
CA GLU A 40 -9.49 -1.81 -7.75
C GLU A 40 -9.88 -0.74 -8.77
N ALA A 41 -9.13 0.35 -8.86
CA ALA A 41 -9.38 1.40 -9.85
C ALA A 41 -9.16 0.92 -11.29
N ALA A 42 -8.07 0.18 -11.54
CA ALA A 42 -7.78 -0.39 -12.86
C ALA A 42 -8.83 -1.43 -13.26
N ASP A 43 -9.22 -2.31 -12.34
CA ASP A 43 -10.27 -3.31 -12.54
C ASP A 43 -11.62 -2.65 -12.86
N ARG A 44 -12.01 -1.64 -12.08
CA ARG A 44 -13.23 -0.86 -12.34
C ARG A 44 -13.19 -0.19 -13.71
N ALA A 45 -12.03 0.36 -14.11
CA ALA A 45 -11.87 0.98 -15.43
C ALA A 45 -12.03 -0.05 -16.56
N MET A 46 -11.46 -1.25 -16.43
CA MET A 46 -11.67 -2.36 -17.37
C MET A 46 -13.15 -2.73 -17.47
N GLN A 47 -13.81 -2.93 -16.33
CA GLN A 47 -15.22 -3.31 -16.27
C GLN A 47 -16.14 -2.28 -16.95
N VAL A 48 -15.89 -0.98 -16.75
CA VAL A 48 -16.68 0.11 -17.35
C VAL A 48 -16.52 0.16 -18.87
N HIS A 49 -15.33 -0.14 -19.38
CA HIS A 49 -15.05 -0.09 -20.82
C HIS A 49 -15.35 -1.42 -21.53
N GLY A 50 -15.61 -2.51 -20.80
CA GLY A 50 -15.86 -3.83 -21.39
C GLY A 50 -14.66 -4.36 -22.17
N GLY A 51 -14.88 -5.00 -23.32
CA GLY A 51 -13.83 -5.68 -24.09
C GLY A 51 -12.64 -4.79 -24.48
N ILE A 52 -12.88 -3.52 -24.82
CA ILE A 52 -11.80 -2.57 -25.14
C ILE A 52 -10.96 -2.24 -23.90
N GLY A 53 -11.56 -2.27 -22.71
CA GLY A 53 -10.88 -2.03 -21.44
C GLY A 53 -9.88 -3.13 -21.08
N TYR A 54 -10.19 -4.38 -21.42
CA TYR A 54 -9.31 -5.54 -21.22
C TYR A 54 -8.25 -5.70 -22.33
N SER A 55 -8.45 -5.02 -23.47
CA SER A 55 -7.50 -5.03 -24.58
C SER A 55 -6.29 -4.12 -24.34
N ARG A 56 -5.24 -4.27 -25.16
CA ARG A 56 -4.08 -3.36 -25.17
C ARG A 56 -4.39 -1.96 -25.77
N HIS A 57 -5.61 -1.71 -26.24
CA HIS A 57 -6.00 -0.38 -26.74
C HIS A 57 -6.16 0.65 -25.62
N LYS A 58 -6.30 0.20 -24.36
CA LYS A 58 -6.36 1.04 -23.17
C LYS A 58 -5.29 0.59 -22.17
N PRO A 59 -4.79 1.49 -21.30
CA PRO A 59 -3.70 1.16 -20.39
C PRO A 59 -4.13 0.34 -19.16
N PHE A 60 -5.43 0.08 -18.96
CA PHE A 60 -5.96 -0.44 -17.70
C PHE A 60 -5.43 -1.83 -17.36
N GLU A 61 -5.39 -2.74 -18.33
CA GLU A 61 -4.86 -4.10 -18.14
C GLU A 61 -3.37 -4.08 -17.73
N HIS A 62 -2.58 -3.20 -18.34
CA HIS A 62 -1.18 -3.03 -18.03
C HIS A 62 -0.99 -2.48 -16.62
N ILE A 63 -1.77 -1.46 -16.25
CA ILE A 63 -1.76 -0.89 -14.90
C ILE A 63 -2.12 -1.97 -13.87
N TYR A 64 -3.17 -2.75 -14.10
CA TYR A 64 -3.58 -3.82 -13.20
C TYR A 64 -2.48 -4.86 -13.02
N ARG A 65 -1.92 -5.40 -14.10
CA ARG A 65 -0.83 -6.40 -14.03
C ARG A 65 0.41 -5.87 -13.34
N HIS A 66 0.81 -4.63 -13.64
CA HIS A 66 1.99 -4.02 -13.05
C HIS A 66 1.84 -3.83 -11.54
N HIS A 67 0.69 -3.35 -11.08
CA HIS A 67 0.48 -3.06 -9.66
C HIS A 67 0.07 -4.29 -8.86
N ARG A 68 -0.53 -5.31 -9.49
CA ARG A 68 -0.82 -6.58 -8.83
C ARG A 68 0.44 -7.24 -8.26
N ARG A 69 1.60 -7.01 -8.90
CA ARG A 69 2.92 -7.46 -8.43
C ARG A 69 3.30 -6.83 -7.08
N TYR A 70 3.02 -5.55 -6.87
CA TYR A 70 3.43 -4.85 -5.64
C TYR A 70 2.71 -5.35 -4.39
N ARG A 71 1.54 -5.99 -4.53
CA ARG A 71 0.85 -6.72 -3.45
C ARG A 71 1.60 -7.99 -3.00
N ILE A 72 2.72 -8.33 -3.63
CA ILE A 72 3.51 -9.53 -3.35
C ILE A 72 4.97 -9.15 -3.04
N THR A 73 5.60 -8.32 -3.88
CA THR A 73 7.05 -8.09 -3.83
C THR A 73 7.49 -7.08 -2.77
N GLU A 74 6.71 -6.03 -2.52
CA GLU A 74 7.05 -4.96 -1.55
C GLU A 74 6.43 -5.21 -0.18
N GLY A 75 6.36 -6.49 0.20
CA GLY A 75 5.61 -7.01 1.33
C GLY A 75 4.18 -7.41 0.94
N SER A 76 3.84 -8.69 1.15
CA SER A 76 2.49 -9.18 0.90
C SER A 76 1.48 -8.46 1.78
N GLU A 77 0.21 -8.46 1.36
CA GLU A 77 -0.85 -7.81 2.14
C GLU A 77 -0.95 -8.33 3.58
N GLU A 78 -0.77 -9.63 3.76
CA GLU A 78 -0.78 -10.29 5.05
C GLU A 78 0.38 -9.82 5.93
N ILE A 79 1.56 -9.59 5.35
CA ILE A 79 2.71 -9.03 6.07
C ILE A 79 2.44 -7.58 6.48
N GLN A 80 1.85 -6.77 5.60
CA GLN A 80 1.48 -5.39 5.95
C GLN A 80 0.43 -5.38 7.07
N MET A 81 -0.60 -6.22 6.98
CA MET A 81 -1.64 -6.35 8.00
C MET A 81 -1.06 -6.85 9.33
N ARG A 82 -0.16 -7.84 9.30
CA ARG A 82 0.53 -8.34 10.49
C ARG A 82 1.34 -7.24 11.18
N LYS A 83 2.03 -6.40 10.43
CA LYS A 83 2.83 -5.29 11.00
C LYS A 83 1.94 -4.24 11.65
N VAL A 84 0.84 -3.87 11.01
CA VAL A 84 -0.17 -2.96 11.59
C VAL A 84 -0.77 -3.56 12.87
N ALA A 85 -1.17 -4.83 12.85
CA ALA A 85 -1.67 -5.52 14.03
C ALA A 85 -0.63 -5.59 15.15
N GLY A 86 0.64 -5.83 14.81
CA GLY A 86 1.74 -5.85 15.77
C GLY A 86 1.87 -4.54 16.54
N HIS A 87 1.77 -3.40 15.87
CA HIS A 87 1.77 -2.09 16.55
C HIS A 87 0.48 -1.85 17.34
N LEU A 88 -0.67 -2.19 16.77
CA LEU A 88 -1.98 -1.97 17.40
C LEU A 88 -2.12 -2.73 18.72
N PHE A 89 -1.62 -3.97 18.78
CA PHE A 89 -1.72 -4.83 19.96
C PHE A 89 -0.47 -4.80 20.86
N GLY A 90 0.49 -3.90 20.60
CA GLY A 90 1.68 -3.75 21.45
C GLY A 90 2.73 -4.87 21.35
N TYR A 91 2.68 -5.69 20.29
CA TYR A 91 3.69 -6.71 20.00
C TYR A 91 4.90 -6.16 19.23
N MET A 92 4.77 -4.97 18.63
CA MET A 92 5.80 -4.28 17.83
C MET A 92 5.76 -2.76 18.09
N GLY A 93 6.82 -2.07 17.66
CA GLY A 93 6.91 -0.62 17.75
C GLY A 93 7.46 -0.11 19.09
N PRO A 94 7.30 1.19 19.39
CA PRO A 94 7.91 1.83 20.56
C PRO A 94 7.21 1.43 21.88
N ASN A 95 5.96 0.97 21.80
CA ASN A 95 5.15 0.54 22.93
C ASN A 95 5.20 -0.98 23.15
N LYS A 96 6.25 -1.65 22.65
CA LYS A 96 6.41 -3.09 22.83
C LYS A 96 6.64 -3.40 24.32
N PHE A 97 5.77 -4.24 24.89
CA PHE A 97 5.95 -4.80 26.23
C PHE A 97 7.17 -5.72 26.31
#